data_AF-A0A2T0Q2U7-F1
#
_entry.id   AF-A0A2T0Q2U7-F1
#
_cell.length_a   1.000
_cell.length_b   1.000
_cell.length_c   1.000
_cell.angle_alpha   90.00
_cell.angle_beta   90.00
_cell.angle_gamma   90.00
#
_symmetry.space_group_name_H-M   'P 1'
#
loop_
_entity.id
_entity.type
_entity.pdbx_description
1 polymer ?
#
loop_
_entity_poly.entity_id
_entity_poly.type
_entity_poly.pdbx_seq_one_letter_code
_entity_poly.pdbx_strand_id
1 'polypeptide(L)'
;MIDRRPLVPAAIAGLPYPWNVDGLSLGGPPLDSWQPNPERRATALKVLRSCLEYLMSDAPRYGGELPSLNEHFADEWISYDHTFRRRFPTLDTLSRDAIRDWLAENVDPQRLFGREWEVPPDDVVDNLGRGWVYGTVSTTTRVLIAWLLPGVRAIGTEDDPARGEDRARLLDLLKEAAPKLPGDEGVLSIGVIWSLEEIDAIGYLRMVEQHPGAPEPTRLEAKRYREEYEQELN
;
A
#
# COMPACT_ATOMS: atom_id res chain seq x y z
N MET A 1 14.33 1.87 22.31
CA MET A 1 15.33 0.96 21.69
C MET A 1 15.29 1.20 20.20
N ILE A 2 16.44 1.42 19.56
CA ILE A 2 16.50 1.58 18.09
C ILE A 2 16.25 0.21 17.47
N ASP A 3 15.25 0.13 16.58
CA ASP A 3 14.96 -1.09 15.84
C ASP A 3 16.07 -1.33 14.80
N ARG A 4 16.85 -2.40 15.02
CA ARG A 4 18.00 -2.76 14.17
C ARG A 4 17.63 -3.40 12.85
N ARG A 5 16.34 -3.66 12.59
CA ARG A 5 15.90 -4.17 11.29
C ARG A 5 16.30 -3.20 10.17
N PRO A 6 16.60 -3.71 8.96
CA PRO A 6 16.79 -2.87 7.79
C PRO A 6 15.61 -1.91 7.62
N LEU A 7 15.89 -0.67 7.23
CA LEU A 7 14.84 0.31 6.96
C LEU A 7 13.96 -0.13 5.80
N VAL A 8 14.59 -0.68 4.76
CA VAL A 8 13.94 -1.26 3.58
C VAL A 8 14.24 -2.76 3.55
N PRO A 9 13.26 -3.63 3.76
CA PRO A 9 13.44 -5.07 3.59
C PRO A 9 13.79 -5.45 2.15
N ALA A 10 14.66 -6.45 1.97
CA ALA A 10 15.11 -6.91 0.65
C ALA A 10 13.94 -7.32 -0.27
N ALA A 11 12.85 -7.83 0.29
CA ALA A 11 11.64 -8.22 -0.46
C ALA A 11 10.98 -7.05 -1.20
N ILE A 12 11.15 -5.81 -0.70
CA ILE A 12 10.57 -4.61 -1.31
C ILE A 12 11.60 -3.61 -1.82
N ALA A 13 12.89 -3.83 -1.57
CA ALA A 13 13.97 -2.97 -2.06
C ALA A 13 13.91 -2.82 -3.59
N GLY A 14 13.73 -3.96 -4.29
CA GLY A 14 13.60 -4.00 -5.74
C GLY A 14 12.17 -3.79 -6.27
N LEU A 15 11.24 -3.20 -5.51
CA LEU A 15 9.93 -2.80 -6.06
C LEU A 15 10.19 -1.91 -7.28
N PRO A 16 9.88 -2.38 -8.50
CA PRO A 16 10.38 -1.73 -9.69
C PRO A 16 9.75 -0.36 -9.86
N TYR A 17 10.60 0.64 -10.07
CA TYR A 17 10.28 1.69 -11.02
C TYR A 17 9.94 1.01 -12.36
N PRO A 18 8.79 1.29 -13.01
CA PRO A 18 8.16 2.60 -13.12
C PRO A 18 6.68 2.63 -12.69
N TRP A 19 6.31 2.15 -11.51
CA TRP A 19 4.95 2.40 -11.00
C TRP A 19 4.89 3.78 -10.36
N ASN A 20 5.16 4.81 -11.17
CA ASN A 20 5.13 6.23 -10.81
C ASN A 20 3.70 6.62 -10.43
N VAL A 21 3.32 6.33 -9.18
CA VAL A 21 1.95 6.48 -8.64
C VAL A 21 1.43 7.91 -8.86
N ASP A 22 2.29 8.91 -8.73
CA ASP A 22 1.89 10.32 -8.74
C ASP A 22 2.48 11.14 -9.90
N GLY A 23 3.13 10.51 -10.87
CA GLY A 23 3.77 11.23 -11.99
C GLY A 23 5.05 12.01 -11.62
N LEU A 24 5.49 11.97 -10.37
CA LEU A 24 6.52 12.86 -9.80
C LEU A 24 7.98 12.39 -9.97
N SER A 25 8.26 11.18 -10.48
CA SER A 25 9.64 10.65 -10.55
C SER A 25 10.14 10.29 -11.96
N LEU A 26 11.21 10.97 -12.40
CA LEU A 26 12.15 10.63 -13.48
C LEU A 26 11.59 10.47 -14.92
N GLY A 27 10.44 11.08 -15.23
CA GLY A 27 10.03 11.34 -16.64
C GLY A 27 9.29 10.21 -17.37
N GLY A 28 8.91 9.13 -16.67
CA GLY A 28 7.97 8.12 -17.19
C GLY A 28 6.51 8.49 -16.90
N PRO A 29 5.55 8.13 -17.78
CA PRO A 29 4.15 8.44 -17.55
C PRO A 29 3.57 7.59 -16.42
N PRO A 30 2.55 8.10 -15.70
CA PRO A 30 1.93 7.41 -14.56
C PRO A 30 1.30 6.07 -14.96
N LEU A 31 1.12 5.16 -13.99
CA LEU A 31 0.64 3.78 -14.25
C LEU A 31 -0.73 3.76 -14.95
N ASP A 32 -1.63 4.67 -14.59
CA ASP A 32 -2.95 4.82 -15.20
C ASP A 32 -2.89 5.07 -16.73
N SER A 33 -1.78 5.58 -17.24
CA SER A 33 -1.56 5.79 -18.68
C SER A 33 -1.14 4.52 -19.43
N TRP A 34 -0.86 3.42 -18.73
CA TRP A 34 -0.33 2.21 -19.34
C TRP A 34 -1.45 1.30 -19.83
N GLN A 35 -1.41 0.96 -21.12
CA GLN A 35 -2.25 -0.10 -21.67
C GLN A 35 -1.89 -1.45 -21.00
N PRO A 36 -2.88 -2.16 -20.41
CA PRO A 36 -2.66 -3.51 -19.88
C PRO A 36 -2.29 -4.48 -20.99
N ASN A 37 -1.24 -5.27 -20.75
CA ASN A 37 -0.89 -6.43 -21.56
C ASN A 37 -0.46 -7.58 -20.63
N PRO A 38 -0.39 -8.82 -21.12
CA PRO A 38 -0.07 -9.98 -20.27
C PRO A 38 1.23 -9.85 -19.48
N GLU A 39 2.31 -9.36 -20.10
CA GLU A 39 3.61 -9.21 -19.45
C GLU A 39 3.57 -8.18 -18.30
N ARG A 40 2.89 -7.05 -18.54
CA ARG A 40 2.71 -5.99 -17.55
C ARG A 40 1.81 -6.42 -16.40
N ARG A 41 0.73 -7.16 -16.68
CA ARG A 41 -0.14 -7.73 -15.64
C ARG A 41 0.60 -8.77 -14.81
N ALA A 42 1.36 -9.66 -15.43
CA ALA A 42 2.20 -10.63 -14.71
C ALA A 42 3.23 -9.93 -13.80
N THR A 43 3.85 -8.86 -14.30
CA THR A 43 4.76 -8.04 -13.49
C THR A 43 4.03 -7.35 -12.34
N ALA A 44 2.90 -6.70 -12.60
CA ALA A 44 2.08 -6.03 -11.59
C ALA A 44 1.60 -6.99 -10.50
N LEU A 45 1.20 -8.22 -10.85
CA LEU A 45 0.82 -9.26 -9.89
C LEU A 45 1.99 -9.71 -9.00
N LYS A 46 3.20 -9.84 -9.56
CA LYS A 46 4.41 -10.15 -8.79
C LYS A 46 4.75 -9.03 -7.80
N VAL A 47 4.64 -7.78 -8.24
CA VAL A 47 4.89 -6.61 -7.40
C VAL A 47 3.84 -6.51 -6.31
N LEU A 48 2.56 -6.67 -6.66
CA LEU A 48 1.44 -6.68 -5.72
C LEU A 48 1.65 -7.73 -4.61
N ARG A 49 2.07 -8.96 -4.96
CA ARG A 49 2.41 -9.99 -3.97
C ARG A 49 3.44 -9.49 -2.96
N SER A 50 4.52 -8.88 -3.44
CA SER A 50 5.60 -8.38 -2.57
C SER A 50 5.10 -7.26 -1.64
N CYS A 51 4.23 -6.38 -2.15
CA CYS A 51 3.60 -5.34 -1.35
C CYS A 51 2.66 -5.92 -0.28
N LEU A 52 1.80 -6.88 -0.65
CA LEU A 52 0.88 -7.53 0.27
C LEU A 52 1.65 -8.29 1.37
N GLU A 53 2.71 -9.02 1.01
CA GLU A 53 3.58 -9.71 1.97
C GLU A 53 4.20 -8.74 3.00
N TYR A 54 4.63 -7.56 2.56
CA TYR A 54 5.11 -6.52 3.47
C TYR A 54 4.00 -5.98 4.38
N LEU A 55 2.82 -5.67 3.83
CA LEU A 55 1.70 -5.09 4.60
C LEU A 55 1.08 -6.08 5.60
N MET A 56 1.16 -7.38 5.32
CA MET A 56 0.75 -8.45 6.24
C MET A 56 1.78 -8.71 7.35
N SER A 57 2.99 -8.17 7.24
CA SER A 57 4.02 -8.30 8.27
C SER A 57 3.79 -7.32 9.43
N ASP A 58 4.54 -7.47 10.52
CA ASP A 58 4.59 -6.50 11.64
C ASP A 58 5.33 -5.20 11.25
N ALA A 59 5.02 -4.67 10.07
CA ALA A 59 5.56 -3.42 9.55
C ALA A 59 4.94 -2.25 10.35
N PRO A 60 5.77 -1.40 10.97
CA PRO A 60 5.28 -0.31 11.81
C PRO A 60 4.53 0.72 10.97
N ARG A 61 3.35 1.10 11.46
CA ARG A 61 2.37 1.93 10.73
C ARG A 61 2.52 3.41 11.06
N TYR A 62 2.15 4.25 10.11
CA TYR A 62 2.01 5.68 10.36
C TYR A 62 0.77 5.95 11.25
N GLY A 63 0.93 6.77 12.29
CA GLY A 63 -0.10 7.02 13.29
C GLY A 63 -0.15 5.96 14.40
N GLY A 64 -0.10 6.40 15.66
CA GLY A 64 -0.19 5.56 16.87
C GLY A 64 1.04 4.70 17.21
N GLU A 65 1.73 4.14 16.21
CA GLU A 65 2.87 3.21 16.39
C GLU A 65 4.24 3.88 16.22
N LEU A 66 4.27 5.15 15.81
CA LEU A 66 5.48 5.95 15.60
C LEU A 66 5.45 7.19 16.51
N PRO A 67 5.66 7.04 17.83
CA PRO A 67 5.42 8.10 18.82
C PRO A 67 6.27 9.36 18.59
N SER A 68 7.38 9.25 17.86
CA SER A 68 8.25 10.38 17.53
C SER A 68 7.70 11.24 16.38
N LEU A 69 6.70 10.76 15.63
CA LEU A 69 5.95 11.49 14.61
C LEU A 69 4.61 11.92 15.23
N ASN A 70 4.66 12.97 16.06
CA ASN A 70 3.56 13.47 16.88
C ASN A 70 2.46 14.17 16.06
N GLU A 71 1.44 14.72 16.74
CA GLU A 71 0.33 15.42 16.08
C GLU A 71 0.80 16.62 15.23
N HIS A 72 1.79 17.39 15.71
CA HIS A 72 2.40 18.48 14.93
C HIS A 72 2.98 18.02 13.59
N PHE A 73 3.60 16.83 13.59
CA PHE A 73 4.12 16.23 12.37
C PHE A 73 2.99 15.99 11.36
N ALA A 74 1.86 15.43 11.79
CA ALA A 74 0.74 15.13 10.90
C ALA A 74 0.16 16.40 10.25
N ASP A 75 0.08 17.50 10.99
CA ASP A 75 -0.47 18.77 10.49
C ASP A 75 0.47 19.47 9.47
N GLU A 76 1.78 19.40 9.69
CA GLU A 76 2.76 20.18 8.91
C GLU A 76 3.46 19.36 7.81
N TRP A 77 3.43 18.02 7.87
CA TRP A 77 4.17 17.14 6.95
C TRP A 77 3.88 17.43 5.48
N ILE A 78 2.63 17.79 5.14
CA ILE A 78 2.22 18.06 3.76
C ILE A 78 3.08 19.13 3.07
N SER A 79 3.65 20.08 3.83
CA SER A 79 4.54 21.12 3.31
C SER A 79 5.91 20.57 2.89
N TYR A 80 6.31 19.42 3.44
CA TYR A 80 7.62 18.80 3.24
C TYR A 80 7.55 17.52 2.39
N ASP A 81 6.38 16.90 2.28
CA ASP A 81 6.15 15.64 1.58
C ASP A 81 6.69 15.66 0.14
N HIS A 82 6.43 16.73 -0.61
CA HIS A 82 6.89 16.87 -1.99
C HIS A 82 8.42 16.91 -2.13
N THR A 83 9.11 17.63 -1.24
CA THR A 83 10.58 17.73 -1.30
C THR A 83 11.24 16.44 -0.81
N PHE A 84 10.61 15.73 0.14
CA PHE A 84 11.03 14.41 0.59
C PHE A 84 10.93 13.39 -0.55
N ARG A 85 9.75 13.29 -1.21
CA ARG A 85 9.52 12.43 -2.38
C ARG A 85 10.56 12.63 -3.48
N ARG A 86 10.87 13.89 -3.78
CA ARG A 86 11.87 14.23 -4.81
C ARG A 86 13.28 13.78 -4.43
N ARG A 87 13.62 13.80 -3.13
CA ARG A 87 14.91 13.33 -2.62
C ARG A 87 15.00 11.80 -2.63
N PHE A 88 13.89 11.14 -2.35
CA PHE A 88 13.78 9.68 -2.20
C PHE A 88 12.80 9.07 -3.22
N PRO A 89 13.13 9.10 -4.52
CA PRO A 89 12.22 8.66 -5.59
C PRO A 89 11.96 7.14 -5.59
N THR A 90 12.83 6.35 -4.95
CA THR A 90 12.66 4.89 -4.80
C THR A 90 13.08 4.44 -3.41
N LEU A 91 12.61 3.26 -2.98
CA LEU A 91 13.01 2.68 -1.69
C LEU A 91 14.53 2.43 -1.61
N ASP A 92 15.19 2.09 -2.72
CA ASP A 92 16.64 1.91 -2.77
C ASP A 92 17.45 3.18 -2.44
N THR A 93 16.87 4.37 -2.64
CA THR A 93 17.51 5.64 -2.28
C THR A 93 17.36 5.99 -0.80
N LEU A 94 16.56 5.23 -0.06
CA LEU A 94 16.23 5.51 1.33
C LEU A 94 17.24 4.86 2.28
N SER A 95 17.92 5.68 3.08
CA SER A 95 18.77 5.23 4.18
C SER A 95 18.60 6.16 5.39
N ARG A 96 18.92 5.67 6.59
CA ARG A 96 18.84 6.49 7.82
C ARG A 96 19.73 7.73 7.73
N ASP A 97 20.93 7.58 7.19
CA ASP A 97 21.85 8.71 7.04
C ASP A 97 21.33 9.73 6.02
N ALA A 98 20.81 9.28 4.88
CA ALA A 98 20.24 10.19 3.89
C ALA A 98 18.99 10.92 4.41
N ILE A 99 18.15 10.25 5.21
CA ILE A 99 17.01 10.89 5.89
C ILE A 99 17.50 11.92 6.90
N ARG A 100 18.53 11.59 7.69
CA ARG A 100 19.11 12.51 8.67
C ARG A 100 19.65 13.77 8.00
N ASP A 101 20.40 13.61 6.91
CA ASP A 101 20.93 14.73 6.12
C ASP A 101 19.79 15.59 5.57
N TRP A 102 18.76 14.96 5.00
CA TRP A 102 17.61 15.68 4.47
C TRP A 102 16.87 16.46 5.57
N LEU A 103 16.66 15.87 6.75
CA LEU A 103 16.02 16.53 7.90
C LEU A 103 16.84 17.75 8.35
N ALA A 104 18.17 17.63 8.42
CA ALA A 104 19.03 18.73 8.83
C ALA A 104 19.04 19.90 7.82
N GLU A 105 18.90 19.60 6.53
CA GLU A 105 18.96 20.59 5.46
C GLU A 105 17.62 21.26 5.12
N ASN A 106 16.50 20.53 5.29
CA ASN A 106 15.22 20.91 4.68
C ASN A 106 14.10 21.17 5.69
N VAL A 107 14.27 20.79 6.95
CA VAL A 107 13.19 20.85 7.95
C VAL A 107 13.49 21.86 9.04
N ASP A 108 12.47 22.67 9.35
CA ASP A 108 12.42 23.43 10.60
C ASP A 108 11.85 22.50 11.70
N PRO A 109 12.67 22.09 12.68
CA PRO A 109 12.24 21.11 13.68
C PRO A 109 11.20 21.66 14.65
N GLN A 110 11.26 22.96 14.95
CA GLN A 110 10.27 23.61 15.79
C GLN A 110 8.92 23.63 15.08
N ARG A 111 8.90 23.89 13.77
CA ARG A 111 7.68 23.85 12.98
C ARG A 111 7.12 22.44 12.83
N LEU A 112 7.93 21.48 12.38
CA LEU A 112 7.43 20.15 12.02
C LEU A 112 7.19 19.24 13.23
N PHE A 113 7.90 19.45 14.34
CA PHE A 113 7.82 18.56 15.50
C PHE A 113 7.49 19.27 16.81
N GLY A 114 7.36 20.60 16.82
CA GLY A 114 7.08 21.38 18.02
C GLY A 114 8.24 21.45 19.02
N ARG A 115 9.44 21.01 18.63
CA ARG A 115 10.64 21.01 19.47
C ARG A 115 11.89 21.32 18.65
N GLU A 116 12.83 22.05 19.24
CA GLU A 116 14.13 22.31 18.61
C GLU A 116 15.11 21.14 18.77
N TRP A 117 15.99 20.99 17.79
CA TRP A 117 17.19 20.15 17.88
C TRP A 117 18.28 20.68 16.96
N GLU A 118 19.55 20.50 17.36
CA GLU A 118 20.71 20.77 16.50
C GLU A 118 21.00 19.60 15.54
N VAL A 119 20.68 18.37 15.96
CA VAL A 119 20.86 17.14 15.18
C VAL A 119 19.57 16.32 15.22
N PRO A 120 19.06 15.82 14.07
CA PRO A 120 17.84 15.02 14.05
C PRO A 120 17.96 13.75 14.93
N PRO A 121 17.02 13.52 15.86
CA PRO A 121 17.01 12.33 16.71
C PRO A 121 16.88 11.02 15.92
N ASP A 122 17.58 9.96 16.35
CA ASP A 122 17.59 8.66 15.67
C ASP A 122 16.21 8.01 15.58
N ASP A 123 15.37 8.20 16.60
CA ASP A 123 14.00 7.68 16.64
C ASP A 123 13.09 8.41 15.63
N VAL A 124 13.29 9.71 15.41
CA VAL A 124 12.60 10.48 14.36
C VAL A 124 13.03 9.98 12.98
N VAL A 125 14.33 9.81 12.76
CA VAL A 125 14.90 9.31 11.49
C VAL A 125 14.34 7.92 11.16
N ASP A 126 14.35 7.01 12.13
CA ASP A 126 13.88 5.63 11.95
C ASP A 126 12.36 5.61 11.69
N ASN A 127 11.60 6.34 12.49
CA ASN A 127 10.14 6.38 12.36
C ASN A 127 9.70 7.03 11.05
N LEU A 128 10.33 8.15 10.64
CA LEU A 128 10.03 8.80 9.37
C LEU A 128 10.27 7.86 8.19
N GLY A 129 11.43 7.20 8.17
CA GLY A 129 11.75 6.25 7.10
C GLY A 129 10.80 5.06 7.07
N ARG A 130 10.43 4.51 8.24
CA ARG A 130 9.47 3.40 8.33
C ARG A 130 8.06 3.79 7.87
N GLY A 131 7.58 4.96 8.32
CA GLY A 131 6.31 5.53 7.88
C GLY A 131 6.30 5.77 6.37
N TRP A 132 7.40 6.26 5.82
CA TRP A 132 7.57 6.45 4.38
C TRP A 132 7.51 5.14 3.58
N VAL A 133 8.24 4.12 4.03
CA VAL A 133 8.22 2.78 3.41
C VAL A 133 6.80 2.21 3.44
N TYR A 134 6.14 2.25 4.60
CA TYR A 134 4.76 1.78 4.73
C TYR A 134 3.81 2.54 3.79
N GLY A 135 3.86 3.88 3.80
CA GLY A 135 3.02 4.71 2.94
C GLY A 135 3.26 4.43 1.46
N THR A 136 4.52 4.28 1.05
CA THR A 136 4.89 3.93 -0.33
C THR A 136 4.31 2.57 -0.73
N VAL A 137 4.46 1.55 0.11
CA VAL A 137 3.96 0.20 -0.19
C VAL A 137 2.43 0.16 -0.20
N SER A 138 1.76 0.83 0.74
CA SER A 138 0.29 0.95 0.77
C SER A 138 -0.23 1.63 -0.50
N THR A 139 0.31 2.81 -0.83
CA THR A 139 -0.07 3.56 -2.03
C THR A 139 0.18 2.76 -3.31
N THR A 140 1.33 2.09 -3.41
CA THR A 140 1.65 1.20 -4.54
C THR A 140 0.63 0.06 -4.66
N THR A 141 0.25 -0.56 -3.54
CA THR A 141 -0.75 -1.64 -3.50
C THR A 141 -2.09 -1.15 -4.05
N ARG A 142 -2.58 0.00 -3.57
CA ARG A 142 -3.87 0.58 -4.00
C ARG A 142 -3.87 0.86 -5.51
N VAL A 143 -2.79 1.44 -6.02
CA VAL A 143 -2.64 1.79 -7.44
C VAL A 143 -2.50 0.55 -8.33
N LEU A 144 -1.75 -0.47 -7.92
CA LEU A 144 -1.66 -1.73 -8.66
C LEU A 144 -3.02 -2.44 -8.74
N ILE A 145 -3.76 -2.49 -7.63
CA ILE A 145 -5.12 -3.05 -7.60
C ILE A 145 -6.05 -2.29 -8.54
N ALA A 146 -6.05 -0.95 -8.45
CA ALA A 146 -6.88 -0.09 -9.29
C ALA A 146 -6.56 -0.23 -10.79
N TRP A 147 -5.29 -0.45 -11.14
CA TRP A 147 -4.86 -0.68 -12.53
C TRP A 147 -5.16 -2.10 -13.01
N LEU A 148 -4.94 -3.12 -12.18
CA LEU A 148 -5.20 -4.52 -12.51
C LEU A 148 -6.68 -4.81 -12.70
N LEU A 149 -7.54 -4.22 -11.86
CA LEU A 149 -8.99 -4.48 -11.83
C LEU A 149 -9.67 -4.31 -13.20
N PRO A 150 -9.61 -3.16 -13.90
CA PRO A 150 -10.17 -3.03 -15.24
C PRO A 150 -9.45 -3.93 -16.26
N GLY A 151 -8.14 -4.13 -16.11
CA GLY A 151 -7.33 -4.98 -16.99
C GLY A 151 -7.72 -6.46 -16.98
N VAL A 152 -8.29 -6.95 -15.87
CA VAL A 152 -8.79 -8.33 -15.73
C VAL A 152 -10.32 -8.44 -15.85
N ARG A 153 -11.06 -7.33 -15.73
CA ARG A 153 -12.53 -7.28 -15.89
C ARG A 153 -13.00 -7.19 -17.34
N ALA A 154 -12.23 -6.59 -18.24
CA ALA A 154 -12.70 -6.25 -19.59
C ALA A 154 -13.35 -7.47 -20.32
N ILE A 155 -14.67 -7.42 -20.46
CA ILE A 155 -15.49 -8.35 -21.24
C ILE A 155 -15.42 -7.90 -22.70
N GLY A 156 -15.00 -8.78 -23.62
CA GLY A 156 -15.14 -8.52 -25.07
C GLY A 156 -13.86 -8.28 -25.87
N THR A 157 -12.68 -8.66 -25.39
CA THR A 157 -11.53 -8.90 -26.30
C THR A 157 -11.11 -10.35 -26.15
N GLU A 158 -11.54 -11.19 -27.09
CA GLU A 158 -11.30 -12.63 -27.15
C GLU A 158 -9.80 -13.01 -27.32
N ASP A 159 -8.91 -12.03 -27.47
CA ASP A 159 -7.50 -12.23 -27.84
C ASP A 159 -6.51 -12.35 -26.67
N ASP A 160 -6.96 -12.33 -25.41
CA ASP A 160 -6.06 -12.40 -24.23
C ASP A 160 -6.30 -13.66 -23.39
N PRO A 161 -5.63 -14.79 -23.72
CA PRO A 161 -5.83 -16.05 -23.02
C PRO A 161 -5.32 -16.01 -21.56
N ALA A 162 -4.42 -15.08 -21.21
CA ALA A 162 -3.88 -14.98 -19.85
C ALA A 162 -4.83 -14.27 -18.87
N ARG A 163 -5.84 -13.55 -19.37
CA ARG A 163 -6.72 -12.69 -18.54
C ARG A 163 -7.45 -13.47 -17.45
N GLY A 164 -8.00 -14.64 -17.78
CA GLY A 164 -8.71 -15.49 -16.82
C GLY A 164 -7.78 -16.00 -15.71
N GLU A 165 -6.56 -16.38 -16.08
CA GLU A 165 -5.53 -16.79 -15.13
C GLU A 165 -5.07 -15.62 -14.24
N ASP A 166 -4.86 -14.44 -14.83
CA ASP A 166 -4.50 -13.23 -14.08
C ASP A 166 -5.61 -12.81 -13.10
N ARG A 167 -6.89 -12.93 -13.49
CA ARG A 167 -8.05 -12.71 -12.61
C ARG A 167 -8.03 -13.66 -11.43
N ALA A 168 -7.82 -14.97 -11.67
CA ALA A 168 -7.74 -15.97 -10.62
C ALA A 168 -6.57 -15.69 -9.66
N ARG A 169 -5.39 -15.38 -10.19
CA ARG A 169 -4.21 -15.02 -9.39
C ARG A 169 -4.43 -13.77 -8.54
N LEU A 170 -5.09 -12.74 -9.08
CA LEU A 170 -5.44 -11.55 -8.31
C LEU A 170 -6.40 -11.89 -7.16
N LEU A 171 -7.44 -12.67 -7.44
CA LEU A 171 -8.39 -13.11 -6.42
C LEU A 171 -7.71 -13.92 -5.31
N ASP A 172 -6.85 -14.87 -5.67
CA ASP A 172 -6.11 -15.68 -4.70
C ASP A 172 -5.24 -14.81 -3.78
N LEU A 173 -4.49 -13.86 -4.36
CA LEU A 173 -3.67 -12.91 -3.59
C LEU A 173 -4.51 -12.09 -2.60
N LEU A 174 -5.63 -11.53 -3.06
CA LEU A 174 -6.48 -10.68 -2.23
C LEU A 174 -7.21 -11.49 -1.15
N LYS A 175 -7.68 -12.70 -1.49
CA LYS A 175 -8.35 -13.59 -0.52
C LYS A 175 -7.41 -14.06 0.57
N GLU A 176 -6.16 -14.35 0.23
CA GLU A 176 -5.14 -14.72 1.22
C GLU A 176 -4.79 -13.54 2.14
N ALA A 177 -4.71 -12.33 1.57
CA ALA A 177 -4.19 -11.16 2.26
C ALA A 177 -5.25 -10.41 3.09
N ALA A 178 -6.46 -10.21 2.57
CA ALA A 178 -7.49 -9.36 3.17
C ALA A 178 -7.70 -9.57 4.69
N PRO A 179 -7.82 -10.80 5.24
CA PRO A 179 -8.03 -10.98 6.68
C PRO A 179 -6.81 -10.63 7.55
N LYS A 180 -5.64 -10.39 6.95
CA LYS A 180 -4.39 -10.04 7.65
C LYS A 180 -3.96 -8.60 7.42
N LEU A 181 -4.51 -7.95 6.39
CA LEU A 181 -4.17 -6.59 6.04
C LEU A 181 -4.73 -5.59 7.05
N PRO A 182 -4.05 -4.44 7.26
CA PRO A 182 -4.59 -3.31 8.01
C PRO A 182 -5.92 -2.81 7.43
N GLY A 183 -6.72 -2.15 8.27
CA GLY A 183 -8.13 -1.79 8.04
C GLY A 183 -8.47 -1.40 6.61
N ASP A 184 -7.95 -0.28 6.11
CA ASP A 184 -8.27 0.26 4.79
C ASP A 184 -7.83 -0.67 3.65
N GLU A 185 -6.64 -1.26 3.75
CA GLU A 185 -6.12 -2.19 2.74
C GLU A 185 -6.96 -3.48 2.67
N GLY A 186 -7.43 -3.97 3.83
CA GLY A 186 -8.36 -5.07 3.92
C GLY A 186 -9.72 -4.73 3.32
N VAL A 187 -10.28 -3.56 3.65
CA VAL A 187 -11.56 -3.05 3.10
C VAL A 187 -11.50 -2.96 1.58
N LEU A 188 -10.44 -2.35 1.02
CA LEU A 188 -10.24 -2.28 -0.43
C LEU A 188 -10.21 -3.67 -1.07
N SER A 189 -9.49 -4.62 -0.46
CA SER A 189 -9.38 -5.99 -0.96
C SER A 189 -10.74 -6.70 -1.01
N ILE A 190 -11.58 -6.51 0.02
CA ILE A 190 -12.94 -7.04 0.05
C ILE A 190 -13.79 -6.46 -1.10
N GLY A 191 -13.74 -5.15 -1.31
CA GLY A 191 -14.47 -4.51 -2.40
C GLY A 191 -14.07 -5.00 -3.80
N VAL A 192 -12.79 -5.33 -3.98
CA VAL A 192 -12.26 -5.88 -5.23
C VAL A 192 -12.66 -7.34 -5.44
N ILE A 193 -12.66 -8.16 -4.38
CA ILE A 193 -13.11 -9.55 -4.45
C ILE A 193 -14.60 -9.60 -4.82
N TRP A 194 -15.44 -8.81 -4.13
CA TRP A 194 -16.86 -8.68 -4.47
C TRP A 194 -17.05 -8.23 -5.92
N SER A 195 -16.30 -7.21 -6.33
CA SER A 195 -16.28 -6.68 -7.69
C SER A 195 -15.95 -7.70 -8.78
N LEU A 196 -15.19 -8.73 -8.46
CA LEU A 196 -14.75 -9.73 -9.43
C LEU A 196 -15.65 -10.95 -9.40
N GLU A 197 -16.01 -11.47 -8.23
CA GLU A 197 -16.73 -12.75 -8.06
C GLU A 197 -18.22 -12.62 -7.77
N GLU A 198 -18.69 -11.45 -7.32
CA GLU A 198 -20.09 -11.19 -6.97
C GLU A 198 -20.66 -12.32 -6.07
N ILE A 199 -21.70 -13.02 -6.54
CA ILE A 199 -22.35 -14.14 -5.84
C ILE A 199 -21.37 -15.23 -5.38
N ASP A 200 -20.33 -15.53 -6.17
CA ASP A 200 -19.37 -16.58 -5.85
C ASP A 200 -18.48 -16.18 -4.64
N ALA A 201 -18.44 -14.90 -4.27
CA ALA A 201 -17.70 -14.40 -3.12
C ALA A 201 -18.41 -14.66 -1.78
N ILE A 202 -19.72 -14.94 -1.75
CA ILE A 202 -20.52 -14.95 -0.50
C ILE A 202 -19.97 -15.91 0.56
N GLY A 203 -19.54 -17.11 0.14
CA GLY A 203 -18.93 -18.07 1.06
C GLY A 203 -17.64 -17.55 1.69
N TYR A 204 -16.82 -16.84 0.92
CA TYR A 204 -15.60 -16.20 1.38
C TYR A 204 -15.90 -15.00 2.30
N LEU A 205 -16.86 -14.13 1.95
CA LEU A 205 -17.24 -12.98 2.76
C LEU A 205 -17.75 -13.40 4.15
N ARG A 206 -18.54 -14.47 4.23
CA ARG A 206 -18.99 -15.05 5.50
C ARG A 206 -17.83 -15.58 6.35
N MET A 207 -16.81 -16.17 5.72
CA MET A 207 -15.60 -16.61 6.42
C MET A 207 -14.83 -15.42 7.00
N VAL A 208 -14.64 -14.35 6.22
CA VAL A 208 -13.92 -13.15 6.69
C VAL A 208 -14.68 -12.44 7.82
N GLU A 209 -16.00 -12.25 7.69
CA GLU A 209 -16.85 -11.66 8.72
C GLU A 209 -16.65 -12.33 10.10
N GLN A 210 -16.47 -13.65 10.10
CA GLN A 210 -16.32 -14.47 11.30
C GLN A 210 -14.86 -14.69 11.72
N HIS A 211 -13.88 -14.19 10.94
CA HIS A 211 -12.47 -14.48 11.17
C HIS A 211 -11.93 -13.70 12.39
N PRO A 212 -11.54 -14.36 13.50
CA PRO A 212 -11.22 -13.68 14.76
C PRO A 212 -9.95 -12.82 14.68
N GLY A 213 -9.03 -13.14 13.77
CA GLY A 213 -7.81 -12.35 13.53
C GLY A 213 -7.97 -11.20 12.53
N ALA A 214 -9.15 -11.05 11.90
CA ALA A 214 -9.35 -10.01 10.89
C ALA A 214 -9.70 -8.66 11.53
N PRO A 215 -9.09 -7.55 11.08
CA PRO A 215 -9.45 -6.22 11.58
C PRO A 215 -10.93 -5.94 11.44
N GLU A 216 -11.50 -5.26 12.43
CA GLU A 216 -12.94 -4.96 12.48
C GLU A 216 -13.46 -4.25 11.20
N PRO A 217 -12.79 -3.23 10.64
CA PRO A 217 -13.25 -2.61 9.40
C PRO A 217 -13.39 -3.61 8.24
N THR A 218 -12.44 -4.53 8.10
CA THR A 218 -12.46 -5.57 7.07
C THR A 218 -13.62 -6.54 7.28
N ARG A 219 -13.89 -6.94 8.53
CA ARG A 219 -15.03 -7.80 8.87
C ARG A 219 -16.37 -7.13 8.59
N LEU A 220 -16.50 -5.86 8.96
CA LEU A 220 -17.71 -5.06 8.73
C LEU A 220 -17.97 -4.87 7.23
N GLU A 221 -16.92 -4.63 6.44
CA GLU A 221 -17.07 -4.51 4.99
C GLU A 221 -17.50 -5.84 4.34
N ALA A 222 -16.92 -6.96 4.78
CA ALA A 222 -17.33 -8.28 4.30
C ALA A 222 -18.80 -8.58 4.65
N LYS A 223 -19.22 -8.21 5.87
CA LYS A 223 -20.62 -8.27 6.30
C LYS A 223 -21.53 -7.41 5.43
N ARG A 224 -21.13 -6.16 5.14
CA ARG A 224 -21.90 -5.20 4.34
C ARG A 224 -22.25 -5.79 2.96
N TYR A 225 -21.25 -6.26 2.21
CA TYR A 225 -21.49 -6.86 0.90
C TYR A 225 -22.34 -8.14 0.95
N ARG A 226 -22.16 -8.98 1.97
CA ARG A 226 -23.01 -10.16 2.18
C ARG A 226 -24.47 -9.75 2.39
N GLU A 227 -24.72 -8.76 3.25
CA GLU A 227 -26.08 -8.30 3.56
C GLU A 227 -26.75 -7.59 2.38
N GLU A 228 -26.00 -6.80 1.60
CA GLU A 228 -26.48 -6.19 0.35
C GLU A 228 -26.98 -7.26 -0.63
N TYR A 229 -26.20 -8.31 -0.84
CA TYR A 229 -26.59 -9.42 -1.70
C TYR A 229 -27.83 -10.18 -1.18
N GLU A 230 -27.88 -10.48 0.11
CA GLU A 230 -29.03 -11.17 0.71
C GLU A 230 -30.31 -10.32 0.65
N GLN A 231 -30.20 -8.98 0.65
CA GLN A 231 -31.33 -8.07 0.44
C GLN A 231 -31.83 -8.07 -1.00
N GLU A 232 -30.95 -8.12 -2.00
CA GLU A 232 -31.33 -8.16 -3.42
C GLU A 232 -32.07 -9.44 -3.83
N LEU A 233 -31.95 -10.52 -3.05
CA LEU A 233 -32.63 -11.80 -3.29
C LEU A 233 -34.05 -11.88 -2.71
N ASN A 234 -34.45 -10.95 -1.82
CA ASN A 234 -35.74 -10.95 -1.12
C ASN A 234 -36.73 -9.94 -1.72
#